data_AF-A0A2T3WD47-F1
#
_entry.id   AF-A0A2T3WD47-F1
#
_cell.length_a   1.000
_cell.length_b   1.000
_cell.length_c   1.000
_cell.angle_alpha   90.00
_cell.angle_beta   90.00
_cell.angle_gamma   90.00
#
_symmetry.space_group_name_H-M   'P 1'
#
loop_
_entity.id
_entity.type
_entity.pdbx_description
1 polymer ?
#
loop_
_entity_poly.entity_id
_entity_poly.type
_entity_poly.pdbx_seq_one_letter_code
_entity_poly.pdbx_strand_id
1 'polypeptide(L)' 'MPLEPILDRMGAQTTTDREALIMRELLSEAHGGHALDELPEEEWLRLMGLMEQRKLQADPGMK' A
#
# COMPACT_ATOMS: atom_id res chain seq x y z
N MET A 1 -5.75 3.64 10.24
CA MET A 1 -4.58 2.72 10.30
C MET A 1 -3.29 3.54 10.34
N PRO A 2 -2.36 3.27 11.27
CA PRO A 2 -1.03 3.90 11.30
C PRO A 2 -0.18 3.47 10.10
N LEU A 3 0.83 4.28 9.73
CA LEU A 3 1.68 4.01 8.57
C LEU A 3 2.80 3.00 8.86
N GLU A 4 3.32 2.93 10.08
CA GLU A 4 4.42 2.03 10.44
C GLU A 4 4.17 0.55 10.09
N PRO A 5 3.02 -0.06 10.41
CA PRO A 5 2.77 -1.45 10.02
C PRO A 5 2.73 -1.67 8.50
N ILE A 6 2.32 -0.65 7.74
CA ILE A 6 2.30 -0.69 6.29
C ILE A 6 3.74 -0.62 5.76
N LEU A 7 4.54 0.31 6.27
CA LEU A 7 5.96 0.45 5.94
C LEU A 7 6.73 -0.83 6.26
N ASP A 8 6.52 -1.41 7.44
CA ASP A 8 7.17 -2.66 7.86
C ASP A 8 6.83 -3.81 6.91
N ARG A 9 5.55 -3.98 6.56
CA ARG A 9 5.10 -5.06 5.66
C ARG A 9 5.57 -4.86 4.21
N MET A 10 5.68 -3.61 3.75
CA MET A 10 6.21 -3.29 2.41
C MET A 10 7.73 -3.38 2.32
N GLY A 11 8.43 -3.43 3.46
CA GLY A 11 9.87 -3.34 3.54
C GLY A 11 10.32 -1.89 3.72
N ALA A 12 10.35 -1.43 4.96
CA ALA A 12 10.58 -0.04 5.36
C ALA A 12 11.86 0.60 4.79
N GLN A 13 12.84 -0.20 4.35
CA GLN A 13 14.08 0.28 3.73
C GLN A 13 13.94 0.69 2.26
N THR A 14 12.89 0.22 1.58
CA THR A 14 12.65 0.44 0.14
C THR A 14 11.35 1.19 -0.14
N THR A 15 10.54 1.43 0.89
CA THR A 15 9.22 2.06 0.76
C THR A 15 9.26 3.49 1.26
N THR A 16 8.77 4.41 0.43
CA THR A 16 8.60 5.82 0.76
C THR A 16 7.30 6.06 1.52
N ASP A 17 7.26 7.14 2.31
CA ASP A 17 6.03 7.57 3.00
C ASP A 17 4.85 7.77 2.04
N ARG A 18 5.12 8.22 0.81
CA ARG A 18 4.11 8.39 -0.24
C ARG A 18 3.47 7.05 -0.62
N GLU A 19 4.28 6.02 -0.78
CA GLU A 19 3.79 4.67 -1.12
C GLU A 19 2.96 4.09 0.02
N ALA A 20 3.41 4.25 1.26
CA ALA A 20 2.66 3.83 2.43
C ALA A 20 1.32 4.58 2.56
N LEU A 21 1.27 5.88 2.20
CA LEU A 21 0.04 6.66 2.16
C LEU A 21 -0.95 6.13 1.11
N ILE A 22 -0.49 5.85 -0.11
CA ILE A 22 -1.33 5.27 -1.18
C ILE A 22 -1.85 3.90 -0.74
N MET A 23 -1.00 3.07 -0.15
CA MET A 23 -1.38 1.75 0.34
C MET A 23 -2.41 1.83 1.47
N ARG A 24 -2.28 2.80 2.39
CA ARG A 24 -3.27 3.06 3.44
C ARG A 24 -4.64 3.43 2.87
N GLU A 25 -4.67 4.25 1.81
CA GLU A 25 -5.92 4.62 1.13
C GLU A 25 -6.56 3.38 0.49
N LEU A 26 -5.78 2.60 -0.26
CA LEU A 26 -6.23 1.35 -0.88
C LEU A 26 -6.78 0.35 0.15
N LEU A 27 -6.11 0.19 1.29
CA LEU A 27 -6.56 -0.65 2.40
C LEU A 27 -7.86 -0.12 3.03
N SER A 28 -7.98 1.21 3.17
CA SER A 28 -9.20 1.82 3.72
C SER A 28 -10.39 1.66 2.78
N GLU A 29 -10.15 1.76 1.46
CA GLU A 29 -11.17 1.57 0.42
C GLU A 29 -11.62 0.10 0.32
N ALA A 30 -10.68 -0.84 0.30
CA ALA A 30 -10.97 -2.25 0.08
C ALA A 30 -11.46 -2.99 1.34
N HIS A 31 -10.98 -2.59 2.52
CA HIS A 31 -11.18 -3.32 3.77
C HIS A 31 -11.77 -2.48 4.91
N GLY A 32 -12.24 -1.26 4.67
CA GLY A 32 -13.00 -0.49 5.66
C GLY A 32 -12.26 -0.24 7.00
N GLY A 33 -10.93 -0.35 7.03
CA GLY A 33 -10.13 -0.19 8.24
C GLY A 33 -9.88 -1.46 9.05
N HIS A 34 -10.12 -2.65 8.49
CA HIS A 34 -9.65 -3.91 9.08
C HIS A 34 -8.13 -3.89 9.33
N ALA A 35 -7.71 -4.68 10.32
CA ALA A 35 -6.32 -4.75 10.72
C ALA A 35 -5.47 -5.44 9.64
N LEU A 36 -4.23 -4.98 9.48
CA LEU A 36 -3.35 -5.43 8.40
C LEU A 36 -3.03 -6.93 8.50
N ASP A 37 -2.96 -7.47 9.70
CA ASP A 37 -2.71 -8.88 10.02
C ASP A 37 -3.84 -9.82 9.62
N GLU A 38 -5.07 -9.32 9.49
CA GLU A 38 -6.22 -10.08 8.99
C GLU A 38 -6.26 -10.16 7.45
N LEU A 39 -5.38 -9.41 6.77
CA LEU A 39 -5.38 -9.30 5.32
C LEU A 39 -4.74 -10.54 4.65
N PRO A 40 -5.49 -11.29 3.82
CA PRO A 40 -4.94 -12.41 3.05
C PRO A 40 -3.75 -11.99 2.18
N GLU A 41 -2.78 -12.89 1.99
CA GLU A 41 -1.58 -12.59 1.20
C GLU A 41 -1.91 -12.27 -0.27
N GLU A 42 -2.87 -12.98 -0.87
CA GLU A 42 -3.33 -12.70 -2.24
C GLU A 42 -3.89 -11.28 -2.38
N GLU A 43 -4.65 -10.86 -1.38
CA GLU A 43 -5.25 -9.53 -1.34
C GLU A 43 -4.19 -8.45 -1.14
N TRP A 44 -3.18 -8.72 -0.30
CA TRP A 44 -2.01 -7.86 -0.16
C TRP A 44 -1.28 -7.66 -1.50
N LEU A 45 -1.01 -8.74 -2.24
CA LEU A 45 -0.36 -8.68 -3.55
C LEU A 45 -1.20 -7.90 -4.57
N ARG A 46 -2.53 -8.07 -4.53
CA ARG A 46 -3.46 -7.30 -5.38
C ARG A 46 -3.38 -5.80 -5.09
N LEU A 47 -3.35 -5.41 -3.81
CA LEU A 47 -3.23 -4.01 -3.40
C LEU A 47 -1.85 -3.43 -3.77
N MET A 48 -0.77 -4.21 -3.66
CA MET A 48 0.57 -3.80 -4.12
C MET A 48 0.57 -3.48 -5.63
N GLY A 49 -0.06 -4.33 -6.45
CA GLY A 49 -0.21 -4.06 -7.89
C GLY A 49 -1.03 -2.81 -8.19
N LEU A 50 -2.10 -2.54 -7.43
CA LEU A 50 -2.90 -1.32 -7.57
C LEU A 50 -2.13 -0.07 -7.14
N MET A 51 -1.31 -0.16 -6.10
CA MET A 51 -0.45 0.94 -5.66
C MET A 51 0.54 1.32 -6.77
N GLU A 52 1.22 0.35 -7.39
CA GLU A 52 2.13 0.62 -8.52
C GLU A 52 1.41 1.29 -9.71
N GLN A 53 0.18 0.88 -10.00
CA GLN A 53 -0.64 1.55 -11.02
C GLN A 53 -0.98 3.01 -10.64
N ARG A 54 -1.35 3.27 -9.37
CA ARG A 54 -1.62 4.64 -8.88
C ARG A 54 -0.37 5.51 -8.92
N LYS A 55 0.81 4.96 -8.60
CA LYS A 55 2.10 5.68 -8.69
C LYS A 55 2.37 6.14 -10.12
N LEU A 56 2.23 5.24 -11.10
CA LEU A 56 2.43 5.54 -12.52
C LEU A 56 1.42 6.56 -13.09
N GLN A 57 0.17 6.52 -12.62
CA GLN A 57 -0.85 7.51 -13.03
C GLN A 57 -0.57 8.89 -12.45
N ALA A 58 -0.09 8.96 -11.22
CA ALA A 58 0.21 10.23 -10.55
C ALA A 58 1.55 10.83 -10.99
N ASP A 59 2.49 10.02 -11.49
CA ASP A 59 3.76 10.47 -12.06
C ASP A 59 4.23 9.49 -13.16
N PRO A 60 3.88 9.75 -14.44
CA PRO A 60 4.28 8.90 -15.57
C PRO A 60 5.80 8.83 -15.80
N GLY A 61 6.59 9.67 -15.10
CA GLY A 61 8.04 9.75 -15.21
C GLY A 61 8.80 8.90 -14.17
N MET A 62 8.13 8.35 -13.16
CA MET A 62 8.76 7.42 -12.21
C MET A 62 9.04 6.08 -12.89
N LYS A 63 10.30 5.86 -13.27
CA LYS A 63 10.88 4.56 -13.63
C LYS A 63 11.81 4.08 -12.53
#